data_AF-A0A0N4TAQ5-F1
#
_entry.id   AF-A0A0N4TAQ5-F1
#
_cell.length_a   1.000
_cell.length_b   1.000
_cell.length_c   1.000
_cell.angle_alpha   90.00
_cell.angle_beta   90.00
_cell.angle_gamma   90.00
#
_symmetry.space_group_name_H-M   'P 1'
#
loop_
_entity.id
_entity.type
_entity.pdbx_description
1 polymer ?
#
loop_
_entity_poly.entity_id
_entity_poly.type
_entity_poly.pdbx_seq_one_letter_code
_entity_poly.pdbx_strand_id
1 'polypeptide(L)'
;DNCIDEINVSSYNLSETKEKQIVKNFIALREELIAEGLFDVNSTYYIYKSAEAFGLLLFAFILQYFTWYLTSAIVLALCWQQFGWLTHDFCHQQPSKNRQNNDLLSLIFGNIVQGFSRDWWKEKHNTHHAATNIVGQDGDIDLAPLLAFVPDDLKKYKSLFEQIISKVIPYQHLYFTFMLPFLRFSWTIQSILFVISAPYNQYKQHVINAPAEQVCILLHWSWVILQLWLLPTGSIRILYFAISQLGAGFFIAHVVTYSHNSVTKFPCKFIKCIIYVYLN
;
A
#
# COMPACT_ATOMS: atom_id res chain seq x y z
N ASP A 1 24.59 25.81 -5.39
CA ASP A 1 25.23 24.97 -6.43
C ASP A 1 25.74 23.61 -5.94
N ASN A 2 26.17 23.44 -4.67
CA ASN A 2 26.69 22.15 -4.17
C ASN A 2 25.75 21.36 -3.22
N CYS A 3 24.42 21.46 -3.36
CA CYS A 3 23.49 20.69 -2.50
C CYS A 3 22.96 19.39 -3.12
N ILE A 4 23.37 19.05 -4.35
CA ILE A 4 22.85 17.86 -5.07
C ILE A 4 23.52 16.57 -4.57
N ASP A 5 24.73 16.66 -4.00
CA ASP A 5 25.52 15.49 -3.58
C ASP A 5 25.27 15.03 -2.13
N GLU A 6 24.40 15.72 -1.38
CA GLU A 6 24.00 15.33 0.00
C GLU A 6 22.68 14.55 0.05
N ILE A 7 22.17 14.06 -1.08
CA ILE A 7 21.09 13.07 -1.02
C ILE A 7 21.72 11.77 -0.51
N ASN A 8 21.23 11.29 0.64
CA ASN A 8 21.58 9.99 1.19
C ASN A 8 20.95 8.87 0.32
N VAL A 9 21.36 8.80 -0.94
CA VAL A 9 21.21 7.62 -1.79
C VAL A 9 22.41 6.76 -1.45
N SER A 10 22.18 5.57 -0.90
CA SER A 10 23.25 4.62 -0.60
C SER A 10 24.10 4.39 -1.86
N SER A 11 25.34 4.88 -1.86
CA SER A 11 26.28 4.56 -2.93
C SER A 11 26.84 3.16 -2.67
N TYR A 12 26.67 2.25 -3.64
CA TYR A 12 27.20 0.88 -3.54
C TYR A 12 28.71 0.88 -3.85
N ASN A 13 29.50 1.56 -3.01
CA ASN A 13 30.96 1.59 -3.09
C ASN A 13 31.55 0.78 -1.93
N LEU A 14 31.20 -0.50 -1.88
CA LEU A 14 31.71 -1.44 -0.89
C LEU A 14 32.89 -2.20 -1.49
N SER A 15 33.96 -2.39 -0.71
CA SER A 15 35.04 -3.29 -1.14
C SER A 15 34.53 -4.73 -1.19
N GLU A 16 35.08 -5.53 -2.12
CA GLU A 16 34.71 -6.96 -2.26
C GLU A 16 34.85 -7.72 -0.93
N THR A 17 35.85 -7.39 -0.11
CA THR A 17 36.03 -7.96 1.23
C THR A 17 34.88 -7.62 2.16
N LYS A 18 34.41 -6.37 2.14
CA LYS A 18 33.28 -5.92 2.98
C LYS A 18 31.97 -6.55 2.52
N GLU A 19 31.76 -6.66 1.22
CA GLU A 19 30.60 -7.35 0.63
C GLU A 19 30.56 -8.83 1.05
N LYS A 20 31.67 -9.56 0.90
CA LYS A 20 31.78 -10.96 1.36
C LYS A 20 31.49 -11.11 2.86
N GLN A 21 31.96 -10.18 3.68
CA GLN A 21 31.68 -10.19 5.11
C GLN A 21 30.19 -9.95 5.42
N ILE A 22 29.54 -9.02 4.71
CA ILE A 22 28.09 -8.76 4.86
C ILE A 22 27.30 -10.02 4.49
N VAL A 23 27.59 -10.64 3.34
CA VAL A 23 26.93 -11.88 2.91
C VAL A 23 27.11 -12.99 3.94
N LYS A 24 28.34 -13.17 4.47
CA LYS A 24 28.61 -14.16 5.53
C LYS A 24 27.78 -13.89 6.79
N ASN A 25 27.67 -12.63 7.21
CA ASN A 25 26.86 -12.26 8.38
C ASN A 25 25.37 -12.54 8.15
N PHE A 26 24.84 -12.24 6.97
CA PHE A 26 23.44 -12.55 6.62
C PHE A 26 23.16 -14.05 6.60
N ILE A 27 24.08 -14.86 6.10
CA ILE A 27 23.95 -16.33 6.12
C ILE A 27 23.93 -16.83 7.56
N ALA A 28 24.87 -16.40 8.40
CA ALA A 28 24.92 -16.79 9.81
C ALA A 28 23.65 -16.39 10.57
N LEU A 29 23.16 -15.16 10.38
CA LEU A 29 21.90 -14.70 10.96
C LEU A 29 20.73 -15.57 10.48
N ARG A 30 20.65 -15.87 9.18
CA ARG A 30 19.58 -16.73 8.65
C ARG A 30 19.62 -18.13 9.25
N GLU A 31 20.79 -18.71 9.43
CA GLU A 31 20.96 -20.03 10.06
C GLU A 31 20.49 -20.01 11.52
N GLU A 32 20.82 -18.97 12.28
CA GLU A 32 20.34 -18.75 13.66
C GLU A 32 18.81 -18.66 13.70
N LEU A 33 18.20 -17.81 12.86
CA LEU A 33 16.75 -17.66 12.77
C LEU A 33 16.04 -18.97 12.37
N ILE A 34 16.66 -19.81 11.54
CA ILE A 34 16.13 -21.15 11.21
C ILE A 34 16.25 -22.08 12.42
N ALA A 35 17.39 -22.09 13.11
CA ALA A 35 17.60 -22.93 14.28
C ALA A 35 16.64 -22.58 15.43
N GLU A 36 16.27 -21.30 15.58
CA GLU A 36 15.26 -20.83 16.52
C GLU A 36 13.81 -21.14 16.10
N GLY A 37 13.59 -21.68 14.89
CA GLY A 37 12.25 -21.96 14.38
C GLY A 37 11.46 -20.72 13.97
N LEU A 38 12.10 -19.56 13.80
CA LEU A 38 11.41 -18.30 13.45
C LEU A 38 10.86 -18.28 12.01
N PHE A 39 11.23 -19.27 11.20
CA PHE A 39 10.65 -19.53 9.88
C PHE A 39 9.50 -20.55 9.90
N ASP A 40 9.23 -21.18 11.04
CA ASP A 40 8.12 -22.13 11.16
C ASP A 40 6.78 -21.41 11.17
N VAL A 41 5.82 -21.98 10.46
CA VAL A 41 4.48 -21.40 10.31
C VAL A 41 3.72 -21.51 11.63
N ASN A 42 3.26 -20.37 12.15
CA ASN A 42 2.33 -20.34 13.28
C ASN A 42 0.88 -20.27 12.78
N SER A 43 0.25 -21.42 12.52
CA SER A 43 -1.12 -21.47 12.00
C SER A 43 -2.15 -20.89 12.99
N THR A 44 -1.93 -21.06 14.31
CA THR A 44 -2.83 -20.52 15.34
C THR A 44 -2.86 -18.99 15.31
N TYR A 45 -1.71 -18.35 15.10
CA TYR A 45 -1.63 -16.90 14.92
C TYR A 45 -2.50 -16.43 13.73
N TYR A 46 -2.39 -17.10 12.58
CA TYR A 46 -3.16 -16.72 11.39
C TYR A 46 -4.66 -17.01 11.51
N ILE A 47 -5.04 -18.07 12.22
CA ILE A 47 -6.45 -18.34 12.58
C ILE A 47 -6.98 -17.21 13.46
N TYR A 48 -6.25 -16.86 14.52
CA TYR A 48 -6.63 -15.75 15.42
C TYR A 48 -6.75 -14.43 14.66
N LYS A 49 -5.77 -14.08 13.81
CA LYS A 49 -5.79 -12.82 13.04
C LYS A 49 -6.92 -12.78 12.01
N SER A 50 -7.24 -13.92 11.40
CA SER A 50 -8.40 -14.03 10.52
C SER A 50 -9.71 -13.88 11.31
N ALA A 51 -9.83 -14.52 12.48
CA ALA A 51 -11.00 -14.38 13.35
C ALA A 51 -11.18 -12.94 13.86
N GLU A 52 -10.09 -12.25 14.20
CA GLU A 52 -10.08 -10.83 14.58
C GLU A 52 -10.59 -9.95 13.44
N ALA A 53 -10.07 -10.12 12.21
CA ALA A 53 -10.49 -9.34 11.05
C ALA A 53 -11.96 -9.59 10.67
N PHE A 54 -12.41 -10.84 10.65
CA PHE A 54 -13.83 -11.16 10.43
C PHE A 54 -14.72 -10.69 11.57
N GLY A 55 -14.22 -10.71 12.81
CA GLY A 55 -14.90 -10.15 13.98
C GLY A 55 -15.13 -8.65 13.84
N LEU A 56 -14.15 -7.89 13.36
CA LEU A 56 -14.31 -6.46 13.04
C LEU A 56 -15.34 -6.24 11.93
N LEU A 57 -15.35 -7.06 10.88
CA LEU A 57 -16.34 -6.98 9.81
C LEU A 57 -17.77 -7.19 10.34
N LEU A 58 -17.97 -8.26 11.12
CA LEU A 58 -19.25 -8.55 11.76
C LEU A 58 -19.65 -7.43 12.72
N PHE A 59 -18.72 -6.93 13.52
CA PHE A 59 -18.97 -5.86 14.48
C PHE A 59 -19.38 -4.56 13.78
N ALA A 60 -18.76 -4.21 12.65
CA ALA A 60 -19.20 -3.08 11.83
C ALA A 60 -20.67 -3.26 11.41
N PHE A 61 -21.06 -4.42 10.87
CA PHE A 61 -22.45 -4.65 10.49
C PHE A 61 -23.43 -4.66 11.67
N ILE A 62 -23.03 -5.14 12.84
CA ILE A 62 -23.82 -5.04 14.08
C ILE A 62 -24.04 -3.56 14.45
N LEU A 63 -22.98 -2.74 14.42
CA LEU A 63 -23.09 -1.30 14.68
C LEU A 63 -24.01 -0.61 13.66
N GLN A 64 -23.90 -0.95 12.37
CA GLN A 64 -24.81 -0.47 11.34
C GLN A 64 -26.27 -0.85 11.63
N TYR A 65 -26.53 -2.10 12.04
CA TYR A 65 -27.87 -2.57 12.39
C TYR A 65 -28.47 -1.78 13.57
N PHE A 66 -27.66 -1.49 14.60
CA PHE A 66 -28.07 -0.65 15.73
C PHE A 66 -28.06 0.85 15.44
N THR A 67 -27.88 1.27 14.18
CA THR A 67 -27.88 2.66 13.71
C THR A 67 -26.64 3.51 14.06
N TRP A 68 -25.56 2.88 14.54
CA TRP A 68 -24.28 3.52 14.84
C TRP A 68 -23.43 3.66 13.56
N TYR A 69 -23.99 4.33 12.55
CA TYR A 69 -23.46 4.32 11.19
C TYR A 69 -22.03 4.86 11.07
N LEU A 70 -21.71 5.97 11.75
CA LEU A 70 -20.38 6.58 11.63
C LEU A 70 -19.32 5.74 12.34
N THR A 71 -19.63 5.20 13.52
CA THR A 71 -18.75 4.26 14.24
C THR A 71 -18.55 2.99 13.43
N SER A 72 -19.61 2.46 12.83
CA SER A 72 -19.54 1.33 11.89
C SER A 72 -18.59 1.60 10.73
N ALA A 73 -18.62 2.79 10.13
CA ALA A 73 -17.72 3.15 9.03
C ALA A 73 -16.24 3.17 9.48
N ILE A 74 -15.95 3.62 10.70
CA ILE A 74 -14.59 3.60 11.28
C ILE A 74 -14.13 2.17 11.54
N VAL A 75 -15.00 1.31 12.09
CA VAL A 75 -14.68 -0.11 12.31
C VAL A 75 -14.46 -0.83 10.98
N LEU A 76 -15.26 -0.52 9.95
CA LEU A 76 -15.06 -1.06 8.61
C LEU A 76 -13.73 -0.61 8.00
N ALA A 77 -13.33 0.65 8.22
CA ALA A 77 -12.02 1.14 7.82
C ALA A 77 -10.86 0.35 8.44
N LEU A 78 -10.95 0.08 9.75
CA LEU A 78 -9.95 -0.72 10.46
C LEU A 78 -9.96 -2.18 9.99
N CYS A 79 -11.15 -2.76 9.80
CA CYS A 79 -11.34 -4.10 9.24
C CYS A 79 -10.60 -4.26 7.90
N TRP A 80 -10.80 -3.33 6.96
CA TRP A 80 -10.10 -3.31 5.69
C TRP A 80 -8.58 -3.25 5.84
N GLN A 81 -8.06 -2.41 6.74
CA GLN A 81 -6.63 -2.40 7.00
C GLN A 81 -6.11 -3.75 7.55
N GLN A 82 -6.86 -4.46 8.41
CA GLN A 82 -6.49 -5.79 8.88
C GLN A 82 -6.49 -6.84 7.76
N PHE A 83 -7.49 -6.83 6.88
CA PHE A 83 -7.50 -7.69 5.69
C PHE A 83 -6.35 -7.37 4.72
N GLY A 84 -5.90 -6.11 4.68
CA GLY A 84 -4.67 -5.73 3.95
C GLY A 84 -3.43 -6.50 4.43
N TRP A 85 -3.22 -6.60 5.75
CA TRP A 85 -2.11 -7.39 6.31
C TRP A 85 -2.23 -8.88 6.06
N LEU A 86 -3.42 -9.45 6.28
CA LEU A 86 -3.65 -10.86 5.96
C LEU A 86 -3.33 -11.12 4.50
N THR A 87 -3.87 -10.30 3.59
CA THR A 87 -3.60 -10.41 2.16
C THR A 87 -2.10 -10.34 1.84
N HIS A 88 -1.36 -9.39 2.45
CA HIS A 88 0.09 -9.27 2.31
C HIS A 88 0.80 -10.58 2.66
N ASP A 89 0.53 -11.15 3.83
CA ASP A 89 1.20 -12.36 4.31
C ASP A 89 0.85 -13.58 3.43
N PHE A 90 -0.42 -13.72 3.04
CA PHE A 90 -0.87 -14.77 2.14
C PHE A 90 -0.26 -14.63 0.74
N CYS A 91 -0.12 -13.42 0.21
CA CYS A 91 0.59 -13.17 -1.05
C CYS A 91 2.06 -13.63 -0.99
N HIS A 92 2.70 -13.42 0.16
CA HIS A 92 4.08 -13.85 0.47
C HIS A 92 4.20 -15.32 0.91
N GLN A 93 3.10 -16.07 0.88
CA GLN A 93 3.07 -17.50 1.17
C GLN A 93 3.46 -17.87 2.61
N GLN A 94 3.38 -16.92 3.54
CA GLN A 94 3.78 -17.12 4.94
C GLN A 94 2.85 -18.08 5.72
N PRO A 95 1.51 -18.03 5.58
CA PRO A 95 0.62 -18.79 6.46
C PRO A 95 0.54 -20.29 6.18
N SER A 96 1.02 -20.77 5.04
CA SER A 96 0.97 -22.19 4.66
C SER A 96 2.01 -22.54 3.62
N LYS A 97 2.51 -23.78 3.64
CA LYS A 97 3.33 -24.34 2.55
C LYS A 97 2.50 -24.64 1.27
N ASN A 98 1.17 -24.73 1.39
CA ASN A 98 0.30 -24.93 0.25
C ASN A 98 0.00 -23.59 -0.45
N ARG A 99 0.70 -23.38 -1.58
CA ARG A 99 0.58 -22.15 -2.37
C ARG A 99 -0.82 -21.91 -2.92
N GLN A 100 -1.52 -22.96 -3.32
CA GLN A 100 -2.87 -22.84 -3.87
C GLN A 100 -3.85 -22.31 -2.82
N ASN A 101 -3.74 -22.78 -1.57
CA ASN A 101 -4.56 -22.27 -0.47
C ASN A 101 -4.25 -20.81 -0.17
N ASN A 102 -2.97 -20.43 -0.18
CA ASN A 102 -2.60 -19.04 0.05
C ASN A 102 -3.07 -18.12 -1.08
N ASP A 103 -2.94 -18.56 -2.32
CA ASP A 103 -3.38 -17.79 -3.49
C ASP A 103 -4.92 -17.65 -3.51
N LEU A 104 -5.67 -18.68 -3.06
CA LEU A 104 -7.12 -18.60 -2.89
C LEU A 104 -7.51 -17.65 -1.76
N LEU A 105 -6.88 -17.77 -0.59
CA LEU A 105 -7.21 -16.93 0.58
C LEU A 105 -6.82 -15.47 0.35
N SER A 106 -5.70 -15.19 -0.30
CA SER A 106 -5.34 -13.83 -0.71
C SER A 106 -6.32 -13.24 -1.73
N LEU A 107 -6.94 -14.06 -2.59
CA LEU A 107 -8.01 -13.59 -3.48
C LEU A 107 -9.28 -13.22 -2.68
N ILE A 108 -9.66 -14.04 -1.69
CA ILE A 108 -10.82 -13.76 -0.83
C ILE A 108 -10.57 -12.50 0.02
N PHE A 109 -9.45 -12.46 0.74
CA PHE A 109 -9.12 -11.36 1.65
C PHE A 109 -8.81 -10.07 0.90
N GLY A 110 -8.03 -10.16 -0.17
CA GLY A 110 -7.56 -9.02 -0.97
C GLY A 110 -8.62 -8.48 -1.91
N ASN A 111 -9.17 -9.33 -2.77
CA ASN A 111 -10.06 -8.85 -3.83
C ASN A 111 -11.48 -8.67 -3.31
N ILE A 112 -12.07 -9.66 -2.61
CA ILE A 112 -13.49 -9.59 -2.20
C ILE A 112 -13.67 -8.69 -0.98
N VAL A 113 -12.93 -8.94 0.09
CA VAL A 113 -13.13 -8.19 1.34
C VAL A 113 -12.46 -6.84 1.27
N GLN A 114 -11.17 -6.80 0.94
CA GLN A 114 -10.39 -5.56 0.93
C GLN A 114 -10.63 -4.68 -0.30
N GLY A 115 -10.89 -5.24 -1.47
CA GLY A 115 -11.17 -4.50 -2.70
C GLY A 115 -9.92 -4.13 -3.53
N PHE A 116 -8.79 -4.76 -3.26
CA PHE A 116 -7.57 -4.59 -4.06
C PHE A 116 -7.34 -5.83 -4.93
N SER A 117 -6.87 -5.64 -6.15
CA SER A 117 -6.41 -6.74 -6.98
C SER A 117 -5.14 -7.31 -6.34
N ARG A 118 -5.19 -8.59 -5.98
CA ARG A 118 -4.05 -9.33 -5.44
C ARG A 118 -2.89 -9.30 -6.43
N ASP A 119 -3.15 -9.51 -7.72
CA ASP A 119 -2.09 -9.53 -8.73
C ASP A 119 -1.46 -8.16 -8.95
N TRP A 120 -2.27 -7.10 -9.07
CA TRP A 120 -1.77 -5.72 -9.13
C TRP A 120 -0.89 -5.40 -7.93
N TRP A 121 -1.38 -5.73 -6.73
CA TRP A 121 -0.66 -5.46 -5.50
C TRP A 121 0.63 -6.29 -5.43
N LYS A 122 0.61 -7.58 -5.79
CA LYS A 122 1.80 -8.45 -5.81
C LYS A 122 2.84 -7.93 -6.80
N GLU A 123 2.45 -7.51 -7.99
CA GLU A 123 3.36 -6.96 -9.00
C GLU A 123 4.05 -5.69 -8.47
N LYS A 124 3.26 -4.72 -8.01
CA LYS A 124 3.76 -3.46 -7.44
C LYS A 124 4.66 -3.71 -6.22
N HIS A 125 4.18 -4.48 -5.26
CA HIS A 125 4.86 -4.69 -3.98
C HIS A 125 6.13 -5.54 -4.10
N ASN A 126 6.14 -6.58 -4.94
CA ASN A 126 7.36 -7.37 -5.16
C ASN A 126 8.41 -6.56 -5.93
N THR A 127 7.99 -5.70 -6.86
CA THR A 127 8.90 -4.77 -7.54
C THR A 127 9.52 -3.80 -6.53
N HIS A 128 8.72 -3.25 -5.62
CA HIS A 128 9.22 -2.41 -4.53
C HIS A 128 10.25 -3.15 -3.65
N HIS A 129 10.00 -4.39 -3.24
CA HIS A 129 10.99 -5.15 -2.46
C HIS A 129 12.25 -5.52 -3.24
N ALA A 130 12.15 -5.72 -4.55
CA ALA A 130 13.30 -6.02 -5.39
C ALA A 130 14.18 -4.79 -5.66
N ALA A 131 13.58 -3.60 -5.74
CA ALA A 131 14.24 -2.37 -6.16
C ALA A 131 13.89 -1.17 -5.27
N THR A 132 13.84 -1.36 -3.96
CA THR A 132 13.31 -0.37 -2.99
C THR A 132 13.95 1.01 -3.13
N ASN A 133 13.12 2.04 -3.36
CA ASN A 133 13.51 3.44 -3.56
C ASN A 133 14.53 3.67 -4.71
N ILE A 134 14.55 2.80 -5.72
CA ILE A 134 15.37 2.99 -6.93
C ILE A 134 14.56 3.74 -7.98
N VAL A 135 15.04 4.93 -8.36
CA VAL A 135 14.41 5.78 -9.38
C VAL A 135 14.27 5.03 -10.70
N GLY A 136 13.05 5.04 -11.26
CA GLY A 136 12.73 4.38 -12.54
C GLY A 136 12.47 2.88 -12.44
N GLN A 137 12.57 2.27 -11.26
CA GLN A 137 12.26 0.85 -11.03
C GLN A 137 11.16 0.70 -9.98
N ASP A 138 11.24 1.45 -8.89
CA ASP A 138 10.23 1.45 -7.83
C ASP A 138 9.08 2.39 -8.15
N GLY A 139 7.91 1.83 -8.47
CA GLY A 139 6.70 2.61 -8.69
C GLY A 139 6.12 3.24 -7.43
N ASP A 140 6.54 2.82 -6.23
CA ASP A 140 5.98 3.35 -4.98
C ASP A 140 6.46 4.78 -4.67
N ILE A 141 7.57 5.21 -5.27
CA ILE A 141 8.07 6.59 -5.21
C ILE A 141 7.58 7.45 -6.38
N ASP A 142 6.85 6.89 -7.34
CA ASP A 142 6.22 7.63 -8.44
C ASP A 142 4.80 8.06 -8.06
N LEU A 143 4.73 9.17 -7.32
CA LEU A 143 3.47 9.79 -6.88
C LEU A 143 3.10 11.04 -7.67
N ALA A 144 3.74 11.22 -8.84
CA ALA A 144 3.44 12.31 -9.74
C ALA A 144 1.99 12.18 -10.29
N PRO A 145 1.31 13.30 -10.59
CA PRO A 145 1.80 14.67 -10.47
C PRO A 145 1.60 15.30 -9.09
N LEU A 146 0.89 14.64 -8.16
CA LEU A 146 0.43 15.24 -6.90
C LEU A 146 1.54 15.41 -5.85
N LEU A 147 2.54 14.53 -5.89
CA LEU A 147 3.74 14.57 -5.06
C LEU A 147 4.96 14.33 -5.95
N ALA A 148 6.11 14.88 -5.57
CA ALA A 148 7.36 14.68 -6.31
C ALA A 148 8.48 14.38 -5.33
N PHE A 149 8.94 13.13 -5.31
CA PHE A 149 10.10 12.71 -4.53
C PHE A 149 11.40 12.84 -5.31
N VAL A 150 11.33 12.78 -6.65
CA VAL A 150 12.48 12.96 -7.54
C VAL A 150 12.35 14.32 -8.26
N PRO A 151 13.33 15.23 -8.13
CA PRO A 151 13.27 16.55 -8.78
C PRO A 151 13.07 16.48 -10.30
N ASP A 152 13.58 15.42 -10.94
CA ASP A 152 13.44 15.20 -12.39
C ASP A 152 12.00 14.91 -12.83
N ASP A 153 11.10 14.50 -11.94
CA ASP A 153 9.68 14.29 -12.29
C ASP A 153 9.01 15.59 -12.72
N LEU A 154 9.42 16.73 -12.13
CA LEU A 154 8.90 18.05 -12.50
C LEU A 154 9.23 18.44 -13.94
N LYS A 155 10.29 17.88 -14.54
CA LYS A 155 10.63 18.12 -15.94
C LYS A 155 9.66 17.42 -16.90
N LYS A 156 8.92 16.40 -16.44
CA LYS A 156 7.95 15.64 -17.23
C LYS A 156 6.60 16.35 -17.35
N TYR A 157 6.35 17.35 -16.51
CA TYR A 157 5.07 18.05 -16.40
C TYR A 157 4.83 18.93 -17.64
N LYS A 158 3.85 18.56 -18.46
CA LYS A 158 3.58 19.20 -19.76
C LYS A 158 2.20 19.83 -19.84
N SER A 159 1.20 19.20 -19.22
CA SER A 159 -0.19 19.66 -19.21
C SER A 159 -0.39 20.89 -18.32
N LEU A 160 -1.45 21.65 -18.60
CA LEU A 160 -1.83 22.83 -17.81
C LEU A 160 -2.05 22.46 -16.32
N PHE A 161 -2.68 21.33 -16.06
CA PHE A 161 -2.90 20.83 -14.70
C PHE A 161 -1.57 20.58 -13.97
N GLU A 162 -0.63 19.89 -14.61
CA GLU A 162 0.68 19.61 -14.02
C GLU A 162 1.48 20.90 -13.76
N GLN A 163 1.41 21.89 -14.67
CA GLN A 163 2.04 23.20 -14.46
C GLN A 163 1.44 24.00 -13.31
N ILE A 164 0.15 23.80 -13.00
CA ILE A 164 -0.47 24.39 -11.82
C ILE A 164 0.02 23.66 -10.57
N ILE A 165 0.03 22.32 -10.60
CA ILE A 165 0.47 21.50 -9.47
C ILE A 165 1.94 21.71 -9.14
N SER A 166 2.82 21.93 -10.13
CA SER A 166 4.24 22.22 -9.87
C SER A 166 4.47 23.46 -9.00
N LYS A 167 3.55 24.44 -9.02
CA LYS A 167 3.58 25.60 -8.12
C LYS A 167 3.18 25.27 -6.68
N VAL A 168 2.47 24.15 -6.49
CA VAL A 168 2.01 23.64 -5.20
C VAL A 168 3.01 22.67 -4.59
N ILE A 169 3.74 21.89 -5.41
CA ILE A 169 4.75 20.89 -4.97
C ILE A 169 5.76 21.40 -3.94
N PRO A 170 6.28 22.64 -3.98
CA PRO A 170 7.17 23.15 -2.92
C PRO A 170 6.56 23.06 -1.50
N TYR A 171 5.23 23.09 -1.41
CA TYR A 171 4.46 22.98 -0.18
C TYR A 171 4.03 21.54 0.16
N GLN A 172 4.52 20.51 -0.55
CA GLN A 172 4.12 19.10 -0.33
C GLN A 172 4.34 18.61 1.09
N HIS A 173 5.34 19.13 1.79
CA HIS A 173 5.58 18.84 3.21
C HIS A 173 4.41 19.26 4.12
N LEU A 174 3.57 20.23 3.70
CA LEU A 174 2.40 20.67 4.44
C LEU A 174 1.17 19.81 4.15
N TYR A 175 1.03 19.28 2.93
CA TYR A 175 -0.16 18.53 2.51
C TYR A 175 0.03 17.02 2.38
N PHE A 176 1.27 16.51 2.45
CA PHE A 176 1.58 15.08 2.34
C PHE A 176 0.76 14.23 3.33
N THR A 177 0.75 14.61 4.60
CA THR A 177 -0.03 13.92 5.64
C THR A 177 -1.53 13.94 5.36
N PHE A 178 -2.05 15.04 4.81
CA PHE A 178 -3.46 15.15 4.40
C PHE A 178 -3.80 14.30 3.17
N MET A 179 -2.81 13.86 2.39
CA MET A 179 -3.01 12.96 1.24
C MET A 179 -3.07 11.48 1.63
N LEU A 180 -2.54 11.09 2.79
CA LEU A 180 -2.55 9.69 3.26
C LEU A 180 -3.94 9.02 3.23
N PRO A 181 -5.04 9.68 3.66
CA PRO A 181 -6.38 9.11 3.56
C PRO A 181 -6.83 8.73 2.14
N PHE A 182 -6.25 9.32 1.09
CA PHE A 182 -6.62 9.04 -0.30
C PHE A 182 -5.95 7.81 -0.89
N LEU A 183 -5.04 7.16 -0.16
CA LEU A 183 -4.29 6.00 -0.66
C LEU A 183 -5.22 4.86 -1.11
N ARG A 184 -6.29 4.59 -0.35
CA ARG A 184 -7.27 3.56 -0.71
C ARG A 184 -8.00 3.86 -2.03
N PHE A 185 -8.37 5.11 -2.27
CA PHE A 185 -8.99 5.49 -3.55
C PHE A 185 -8.03 5.23 -4.70
N SER A 186 -6.77 5.63 -4.56
CA SER A 186 -5.75 5.37 -5.56
C SER A 186 -5.60 3.86 -5.85
N TRP A 187 -5.45 3.05 -4.79
CA TRP A 187 -5.20 1.61 -4.94
C TRP A 187 -6.42 0.84 -5.46
N THR A 188 -7.63 1.21 -5.06
CA THR A 188 -8.85 0.59 -5.60
C THR A 188 -9.08 0.95 -7.06
N ILE A 189 -8.82 2.20 -7.47
CA ILE A 189 -8.89 2.62 -8.88
C ILE A 189 -7.86 1.84 -9.70
N GLN A 190 -6.60 1.80 -9.26
CA GLN A 190 -5.55 1.04 -9.93
C GLN A 190 -5.88 -0.45 -10.03
N SER A 191 -6.47 -1.02 -8.97
CA SER A 191 -6.94 -2.41 -8.97
C SER A 191 -8.02 -2.66 -10.03
N ILE A 192 -9.01 -1.76 -10.16
CA ILE A 192 -10.05 -1.85 -11.19
C ILE A 192 -9.43 -1.76 -12.60
N LEU A 193 -8.57 -0.77 -12.82
CA LEU A 193 -7.90 -0.57 -14.11
C LEU A 193 -7.03 -1.77 -14.48
N PHE A 194 -6.35 -2.36 -13.49
CA PHE A 194 -5.55 -3.56 -13.67
C PHE A 194 -6.41 -4.75 -14.08
N VAL A 195 -7.49 -5.07 -13.35
CA VAL A 195 -8.31 -6.25 -13.70
C VAL A 195 -9.03 -6.10 -15.03
N ILE A 196 -9.38 -4.88 -15.45
CA ILE A 196 -9.96 -4.60 -16.77
C ILE A 196 -8.94 -4.87 -17.88
N SER A 197 -7.68 -4.49 -17.68
CA SER A 197 -6.60 -4.67 -18.66
C SER A 197 -5.91 -6.04 -18.59
N ALA A 198 -6.08 -6.79 -17.49
CA ALA A 198 -5.44 -8.07 -17.23
C ALA A 198 -5.59 -9.12 -18.35
N PRO A 199 -6.73 -9.24 -19.08
CA PRO A 199 -6.85 -10.17 -20.21
C PRO A 199 -5.88 -9.91 -21.37
N TYR A 200 -5.35 -8.69 -21.47
CA TYR A 200 -4.42 -8.26 -22.51
C TYR A 200 -3.00 -8.06 -21.98
N ASN A 201 -2.73 -8.48 -20.74
CA ASN A 201 -1.44 -8.29 -20.11
C ASN A 201 -0.37 -9.20 -20.76
N GLN A 202 0.84 -8.67 -20.92
CA GLN A 202 1.99 -9.40 -21.46
C GLN A 202 2.36 -10.64 -20.61
N TYR A 203 2.09 -10.60 -19.31
CA TYR A 203 2.36 -11.72 -18.42
C TYR A 203 1.17 -12.69 -18.41
N LYS A 204 1.41 -13.90 -18.91
CA LYS A 204 0.41 -14.99 -19.00
C LYS A 204 -0.32 -15.26 -17.67
N GLN A 205 0.36 -15.10 -16.54
CA GLN A 205 -0.23 -15.35 -15.22
C GLN A 205 -1.41 -14.40 -14.91
N HIS A 206 -1.30 -13.12 -15.28
CA HIS A 206 -2.39 -12.16 -15.09
C HIS A 206 -3.58 -12.46 -15.98
N VAL A 207 -3.33 -12.91 -17.23
CA VAL A 207 -4.40 -13.35 -18.14
C VAL A 207 -5.16 -14.55 -17.56
N ILE A 208 -4.44 -15.53 -17.00
CA ILE A 208 -5.05 -16.72 -16.36
C ILE A 208 -5.89 -16.33 -15.14
N ASN A 209 -5.36 -15.41 -14.32
CA ASN A 209 -6.03 -14.98 -13.09
C ASN A 209 -7.17 -13.98 -13.33
N ALA A 210 -7.20 -13.31 -14.48
CA ALA A 210 -8.10 -12.21 -14.77
C ALA A 210 -9.58 -12.52 -14.49
N PRO A 211 -10.17 -13.67 -14.93
CA PRO A 211 -11.58 -13.94 -14.66
C PRO A 211 -11.90 -13.99 -13.16
N ALA A 212 -11.04 -14.63 -12.37
CA ALA A 212 -11.22 -14.76 -10.93
C ALA A 212 -11.08 -13.40 -10.23
N GLU A 213 -10.07 -12.60 -10.60
CA GLU A 213 -9.86 -11.27 -10.05
C GLU A 213 -11.01 -10.32 -10.39
N GLN A 214 -11.49 -10.34 -11.63
CA GLN A 214 -12.61 -9.52 -12.10
C GLN A 214 -13.90 -9.86 -11.34
N VAL A 215 -14.22 -11.15 -11.19
CA VAL A 215 -15.38 -11.58 -10.40
C VAL A 215 -15.24 -11.13 -8.95
N CYS A 216 -14.07 -11.29 -8.33
CA CYS A 216 -13.88 -10.92 -6.94
C CYS A 216 -13.94 -9.40 -6.69
N ILE A 217 -13.37 -8.59 -7.59
CA ILE A 217 -13.46 -7.12 -7.52
C ILE A 217 -14.92 -6.66 -7.77
N LEU A 218 -15.64 -7.32 -8.69
CA LEU A 218 -17.06 -7.05 -8.89
C LEU A 218 -17.86 -7.39 -7.63
N LEU A 219 -17.60 -8.54 -6.99
CA LEU A 219 -18.23 -8.92 -5.73
C LEU A 219 -17.94 -7.89 -4.63
N HIS A 220 -16.70 -7.39 -4.52
CA HIS A 220 -16.34 -6.33 -3.57
C HIS A 220 -17.24 -5.11 -3.72
N TRP A 221 -17.25 -4.52 -4.91
CA TRP A 221 -18.03 -3.30 -5.14
C TRP A 221 -19.53 -3.55 -5.06
N SER A 222 -20.00 -4.74 -5.43
CA SER A 222 -21.40 -5.12 -5.28
C SER A 222 -21.85 -5.11 -3.82
N TRP A 223 -21.07 -5.72 -2.91
CA TRP A 223 -21.46 -5.73 -1.50
C TRP A 223 -21.29 -4.35 -0.85
N VAL A 224 -20.29 -3.55 -1.24
CA VAL A 224 -20.13 -2.16 -0.76
C VAL A 224 -21.32 -1.30 -1.19
N ILE A 225 -21.74 -1.39 -2.45
CA ILE A 225 -22.90 -0.65 -2.96
C ILE A 225 -24.18 -1.10 -2.25
N LEU A 226 -24.37 -2.41 -2.08
CA LEU A 226 -25.51 -2.95 -1.34
C LEU A 226 -25.54 -2.46 0.11
N GLN A 227 -24.39 -2.50 0.80
CA GLN A 227 -24.25 -2.01 2.17
C GLN A 227 -24.65 -0.54 2.29
N LEU A 228 -24.19 0.31 1.35
CA LEU A 228 -24.58 1.73 1.31
C LEU A 228 -26.07 1.88 1.01
N TRP A 229 -26.62 1.11 0.08
CA TRP A 229 -28.05 1.18 -0.26
C TRP A 229 -28.95 0.89 0.94
N LEU A 230 -28.53 0.00 1.85
CA LEU A 230 -29.23 -0.31 3.10
C LEU A 230 -29.19 0.80 4.15
N LEU A 231 -28.41 1.88 3.97
CA LEU A 231 -28.39 3.03 4.87
C LEU A 231 -29.60 3.97 4.61
N PRO A 232 -30.16 4.62 5.66
CA PRO A 232 -31.47 5.24 5.61
C PRO A 232 -31.55 6.53 4.78
N THR A 233 -30.47 7.32 4.68
CA THR A 233 -30.48 8.62 4.00
C THR A 233 -29.27 8.80 3.09
N GLY A 234 -29.40 9.65 2.06
CA GLY A 234 -28.29 9.99 1.16
C GLY A 234 -27.10 10.62 1.88
N SER A 235 -27.32 11.46 2.89
CA SER A 235 -26.25 12.07 3.68
C SER A 235 -25.45 11.02 4.47
N ILE A 236 -26.14 10.06 5.11
CA ILE A 236 -25.47 8.97 5.83
C ILE A 236 -24.69 8.09 4.87
N ARG A 237 -25.21 7.82 3.66
CA ARG A 237 -24.47 7.06 2.62
C ARG A 237 -23.16 7.72 2.24
N ILE A 238 -23.20 9.02 1.94
CA ILE A 238 -22.02 9.79 1.56
C ILE A 238 -21.00 9.82 2.71
N LEU A 239 -21.45 10.11 3.93
CA LEU A 239 -20.57 10.15 5.11
C LEU A 239 -19.97 8.78 5.43
N TYR A 240 -20.79 7.72 5.40
CA TYR A 240 -20.32 6.35 5.65
C TYR A 240 -19.25 5.95 4.64
N PHE A 241 -19.50 6.20 3.35
CA PHE A 241 -18.53 5.93 2.30
C PHE A 241 -17.24 6.74 2.50
N ALA A 242 -17.35 8.06 2.70
CA ALA A 242 -16.19 8.92 2.91
C ALA A 242 -15.34 8.47 4.12
N ILE A 243 -15.98 8.22 5.28
CA ILE A 243 -15.28 7.82 6.51
C ILE A 243 -14.62 6.46 6.34
N SER A 244 -15.33 5.47 5.79
CA SER A 244 -14.77 4.12 5.62
C SER A 244 -13.62 4.10 4.62
N GLN A 245 -13.74 4.80 3.48
CA GLN A 245 -12.69 4.82 2.45
C GLN A 245 -11.46 5.63 2.90
N LEU A 246 -11.67 6.86 3.39
CA LEU A 246 -10.58 7.73 3.84
C LEU A 246 -9.92 7.19 5.11
N GLY A 247 -10.70 6.63 6.04
CA GLY A 247 -10.20 5.99 7.25
C GLY A 247 -9.31 4.79 6.93
N ALA A 248 -9.75 3.91 6.04
CA ALA A 248 -8.93 2.77 5.62
C ALA A 248 -7.67 3.22 4.89
N GLY A 249 -7.79 4.21 4.00
CA GLY A 249 -6.64 4.83 3.35
C GLY A 249 -5.64 5.38 4.36
N PHE A 250 -6.11 6.09 5.38
CA PHE A 250 -5.27 6.61 6.45
C PHE A 250 -4.56 5.49 7.22
N PHE A 251 -5.28 4.47 7.67
CA PHE A 251 -4.67 3.36 8.42
C PHE A 251 -3.63 2.59 7.58
N ILE A 252 -3.91 2.32 6.31
CA ILE A 252 -2.97 1.65 5.40
C ILE A 252 -1.74 2.55 5.15
N ALA A 253 -1.97 3.82 4.84
CA ALA A 253 -0.91 4.76 4.51
C ALA A 253 -0.01 5.05 5.72
N HIS A 254 -0.55 5.03 6.93
CA HIS A 254 0.24 5.13 8.15
C HIS A 254 1.23 3.98 8.26
N VAL A 255 0.77 2.74 8.04
CA VAL A 255 1.64 1.55 8.02
C VAL A 255 2.75 1.72 6.98
N VAL A 256 2.41 2.04 5.73
CA VAL A 256 3.39 2.17 4.64
C VAL A 256 4.40 3.28 4.93
N THR A 257 3.91 4.46 5.31
CA THR A 257 4.76 5.65 5.52
C THR A 257 5.76 5.43 6.65
N TYR A 258 5.35 4.92 7.81
CA TYR A 258 6.27 4.81 8.95
C TYR A 258 7.17 3.58 8.88
N SER A 259 6.76 2.51 8.19
CA SER A 259 7.62 1.33 7.99
C SER A 259 8.71 1.55 6.93
N HIS A 260 8.47 2.41 5.93
CA HIS A 260 9.40 2.62 4.80
C HIS A 260 10.25 3.90 4.92
N ASN A 261 9.93 4.82 5.85
CA ASN A 261 10.71 6.03 6.10
C ASN A 261 11.66 5.90 7.30
N SER A 262 12.47 4.86 7.34
CA SER A 262 13.31 4.50 8.49
C SER A 262 14.67 5.22 8.58
N VAL A 263 14.95 6.18 7.70
CA VAL A 263 16.22 6.93 7.72
C VAL A 263 16.00 8.43 7.51
N THR A 264 16.81 9.26 8.18
CA THR A 264 16.97 10.67 7.84
C THR A 264 17.45 10.81 6.40
N LYS A 265 16.53 11.12 5.48
CA LYS A 265 16.83 11.34 4.06
C LYS A 265 17.47 12.70 3.81
N PHE A 266 17.23 13.68 4.69
CA PHE A 266 17.75 15.04 4.59
C PHE A 266 18.52 15.41 5.86
N PRO A 267 19.79 15.83 5.79
CA PRO A 267 20.47 16.41 6.93
C PRO A 267 19.76 17.71 7.36
N CYS A 268 19.77 18.04 8.66
CA CYS A 268 19.09 19.20 9.25
C CYS A 268 19.40 20.56 8.56
N LYS A 269 20.52 20.65 7.81
CA LYS A 269 20.88 21.81 6.99
C LYS A 269 19.99 21.99 5.73
N PHE A 270 19.37 20.93 5.22
CA PHE A 270 18.53 20.98 4.01
C PHE A 270 17.23 21.77 4.22
N ILE A 271 16.65 21.72 5.44
CA ILE A 271 15.48 22.52 5.80
C ILE A 271 15.80 24.03 5.74
N LYS A 272 17.02 24.42 6.14
CA LYS A 272 17.48 25.81 5.97
C LYS A 272 17.69 26.19 4.50
N CYS A 273 18.19 25.28 3.65
CA CYS A 273 18.34 25.56 2.22
C CYS A 273 17.02 25.63 1.46
N ILE A 274 16.01 24.82 1.80
CA ILE A 274 14.66 24.94 1.21
C ILE A 274 14.05 26.31 1.56
N ILE A 275 14.32 26.83 2.75
CA ILE A 275 13.87 28.19 3.11
C ILE A 275 14.70 29.26 2.38
N TYR A 276 15.99 29.05 2.14
CA TYR A 276 16.88 30.05 1.54
C TYR A 276 16.85 30.14 0.01
N VAL A 277 16.56 29.04 -0.70
CA VAL A 277 16.48 29.00 -2.18
C VAL A 277 15.12 29.50 -2.69
N TYR A 278 14.09 29.53 -1.85
CA TYR A 278 12.74 29.97 -2.24
C TYR A 278 12.34 31.35 -1.69
N LEU A 279 13.24 32.03 -0.96
CA LEU A 279 13.02 33.39 -0.42
C LEU A 279 14.03 34.44 -0.91
N ASN A 280 14.79 34.17 -1.98
CA ASN A 280 15.54 35.19 -2.73
C ASN A 280 15.39 34.97 -4.23
#